data_AF-A0A8S2GBU2-F1
#
_entry.id   AF-A0A8S2GBU2-F1
#
_cell.length_a   1.000
_cell.length_b   1.000
_cell.length_c   1.000
_cell.angle_alpha   90.00
_cell.angle_beta   90.00
_cell.angle_gamma   90.00
#
_symmetry.space_group_name_H-M   'P 1'
#
loop_
_entity.id
_entity.type
_entity.pdbx_description
1 polymer ?
#
loop_
_entity_poly.entity_id
_entity_poly.type
_entity_poly.pdbx_seq_one_letter_code
_entity_poly.pdbx_strand_id
1 'polypeptide(L)'
;NHVVIGGLAVYLHGYRRTTHDLDILISKEDHQKFLEKCVGHGLKPKFPGARKKFINTYTKIPVDIIIQGEYPGKGDPGPVSFPDPQTCTEIISEFNVISLAKLIELKLAS
;
A
#
# COMPACT_ATOMS: atom_id res chain seq x y z
N ASN A 1 -1.40 -9.58 7.23
CA ASN A 1 -0.10 -8.89 7.22
C ASN A 1 -0.21 -7.65 6.33
N HIS A 2 0.45 -6.55 6.67
CA HIS A 2 0.39 -5.30 5.89
C HIS A 2 1.76 -4.62 5.86
N VAL A 3 2.04 -3.94 4.75
CA VAL A 3 3.33 -3.29 4.50
C VAL A 3 3.09 -1.91 3.92
N VAL A 4 3.75 -0.89 4.48
CA VAL A 4 3.76 0.48 3.96
C VAL A 4 4.62 0.51 2.70
N ILE A 5 4.06 1.05 1.61
CA ILE A 5 4.77 1.24 0.34
C ILE A 5 4.69 2.71 -0.11
N GLY A 6 4.98 2.98 -1.38
CA GLY A 6 4.63 4.27 -1.99
C GLY A 6 5.46 5.44 -1.48
N GLY A 7 4.83 6.61 -1.34
CA GLY A 7 5.50 7.84 -0.93
C GLY A 7 5.99 7.83 0.51
N LEU A 8 5.20 7.29 1.44
CA LEU A 8 5.56 7.21 2.85
C LEU A 8 6.74 6.27 3.09
N ALA A 9 6.82 5.15 2.36
CA ALA A 9 7.97 4.25 2.46
C ALA A 9 9.29 4.95 2.07
N VAL A 10 9.29 5.81 1.05
CA VAL A 10 10.48 6.61 0.68
C VAL A 10 10.95 7.48 1.85
N TYR A 11 10.00 8.13 2.54
CA TYR A 11 10.28 8.94 3.72
C TYR A 11 10.84 8.10 4.88
N LEU A 12 10.23 6.95 5.16
CA LEU A 12 10.69 6.04 6.22
C LEU A 12 12.10 5.50 5.95
N HIS A 13 12.48 5.32 4.68
CA HIS A 13 13.86 4.99 4.27
C HIS A 13 14.86 6.15 4.39
N GLY A 14 14.46 7.29 4.96
CA GLY A 14 15.34 8.44 5.21
C GLY A 14 15.46 9.43 4.03
N TYR A 15 14.71 9.23 2.95
CA TYR A 15 14.74 10.13 1.78
C TYR A 15 13.63 11.17 1.86
N ARG A 16 13.96 12.43 1.54
CA ARG A 16 12.97 13.51 1.56
C ARG A 16 11.94 13.33 0.45
N ARG A 17 10.69 13.10 0.83
CA ARG A 17 9.54 13.08 -0.08
C ARG A 17 8.29 13.54 0.66
N THR A 18 7.51 14.41 0.01
CA THR A 18 6.15 14.73 0.45
C THR A 18 5.15 13.79 -0.22
N THR A 19 4.14 13.34 0.52
CA THR A 19 3.04 12.49 0.03
C THR A 19 1.77 12.91 0.76
N HIS A 20 0.61 12.76 0.13
CA HIS A 20 -0.68 13.19 0.71
C HIS A 20 -1.61 12.01 0.98
N ASP A 21 -1.11 10.80 0.78
CA ASP A 21 -1.82 9.54 0.78
C ASP A 21 -0.95 8.45 1.43
N LEU A 22 -1.61 7.34 1.77
CA LEU A 22 -1.00 6.14 2.33
C LEU A 22 -1.26 4.96 1.40
N ASP A 23 -0.18 4.32 0.94
CA ASP A 23 -0.25 3.10 0.16
C ASP A 23 0.11 1.89 1.04
N ILE A 24 -0.79 0.91 1.12
CA ILE A 24 -0.60 -0.30 1.93
C ILE A 24 -0.70 -1.54 1.04
N LEU A 25 0.36 -2.34 1.03
CA LEU A 25 0.40 -3.66 0.39
C LEU A 25 -0.09 -4.74 1.36
N ILE A 26 -1.02 -5.57 0.89
CA ILE A 26 -1.54 -6.74 1.61
C ILE A 26 -1.59 -7.97 0.69
N SER A 27 -1.71 -9.16 1.27
CA SER A 27 -1.94 -10.39 0.50
C SER A 27 -3.36 -10.43 -0.06
N LYS A 28 -3.58 -11.24 -1.11
CA LYS A 28 -4.92 -11.49 -1.68
C LYS A 28 -5.90 -12.00 -0.62
N GLU A 29 -5.43 -12.89 0.24
CA GLU A 29 -6.23 -13.54 1.29
C GLU A 29 -6.66 -12.59 2.41
N ASP A 30 -5.86 -11.56 2.68
CA ASP A 30 -6.14 -10.59 3.75
C ASP A 30 -7.01 -9.42 3.27
N HIS A 31 -7.27 -9.28 1.96
CA HIS A 31 -8.10 -8.20 1.42
C HIS A 31 -9.51 -8.20 1.98
N GLN A 32 -10.15 -9.36 2.04
CA GLN A 32 -11.50 -9.47 2.59
C GLN A 32 -11.53 -9.13 4.09
N LYS A 33 -10.55 -9.63 4.86
CA LYS A 33 -10.41 -9.31 6.29
C LYS A 33 -10.16 -7.82 6.52
N PHE A 34 -9.40 -7.16 5.65
CA PHE A 34 -9.19 -5.72 5.70
C PHE A 34 -10.51 -4.97 5.53
N LEU A 35 -11.32 -5.36 4.54
CA LEU A 35 -12.61 -4.72 4.31
C LEU A 35 -13.52 -4.82 5.53
N GLU A 36 -13.64 -6.02 6.10
CA GLU A 36 -14.48 -6.28 7.28
C GLU A 36 -14.03 -5.52 8.52
N LYS A 37 -12.71 -5.39 8.74
CA LYS A 37 -12.17 -4.79 9.96
C LYS A 37 -12.03 -3.26 9.89
N CYS A 38 -11.79 -2.70 8.70
CA CYS A 38 -11.41 -1.30 8.58
C CYS A 38 -12.50 -0.43 7.95
N VAL A 39 -13.32 -0.98 7.04
CA VAL A 39 -14.37 -0.19 6.38
C VAL A 39 -15.55 -0.01 7.32
N GLY A 40 -15.94 1.24 7.55
CA GLY A 40 -16.90 1.60 8.61
C GLY A 40 -16.25 1.83 9.98
N HIS A 41 -15.00 1.37 10.17
CA HIS A 41 -14.22 1.51 11.40
C HIS A 41 -13.01 2.42 11.19
N GLY A 42 -13.28 3.67 10.77
CA GLY A 42 -12.25 4.68 10.56
C GLY A 42 -11.86 4.87 9.10
N LEU A 43 -12.14 3.92 8.21
CA LEU A 43 -12.04 4.10 6.75
C LEU A 43 -13.42 4.07 6.10
N LYS A 44 -13.61 4.86 5.04
CA LYS A 44 -14.76 4.76 4.15
C LYS A 44 -14.30 4.66 2.69
N PRO A 45 -15.07 4.01 1.80
CA PRO A 45 -14.77 4.01 0.37
C PRO A 45 -14.64 5.44 -0.17
N LYS A 46 -13.63 5.68 -1.02
CA LYS A 46 -13.41 7.01 -1.61
C LYS A 46 -14.51 7.39 -2.61
N PHE A 47 -15.13 6.40 -3.23
CA PHE A 47 -16.30 6.52 -4.11
C PHE A 47 -17.17 5.25 -4.00
N PRO A 48 -18.46 5.28 -4.42
CA PRO A 48 -19.34 4.12 -4.36
C PRO A 48 -18.72 2.89 -5.05
N GLY A 49 -18.70 1.76 -4.35
CA GLY A 49 -18.13 0.50 -4.86
C GLY A 49 -16.61 0.40 -4.80
N ALA A 50 -15.88 1.41 -4.32
CA ALA A 50 -14.43 1.31 -4.17
C ALA A 50 -14.04 0.23 -3.15
N ARG A 51 -13.27 -0.77 -3.60
CA ARG A 51 -12.74 -1.86 -2.75
C ARG A 51 -11.25 -1.75 -2.44
N LYS A 52 -10.56 -0.80 -3.08
CA LYS A 52 -9.11 -0.58 -2.92
C LYS A 52 -8.73 0.88 -2.66
N LYS A 53 -9.68 1.80 -2.72
CA LYS A 53 -9.44 3.24 -2.54
C LYS A 53 -10.34 3.77 -1.45
N PHE A 54 -9.73 4.26 -0.38
CA PHE A 54 -10.42 4.67 0.83
C PHE A 54 -10.00 6.07 1.24
N ILE A 55 -10.71 6.62 2.20
CA ILE A 55 -10.34 7.84 2.90
C ILE A 55 -10.52 7.63 4.39
N ASN A 56 -9.53 8.04 5.18
CA ASN A 56 -9.66 8.03 6.62
C ASN A 56 -10.72 9.05 7.05
N THR A 57 -11.66 8.61 7.87
CA THR A 57 -12.82 9.40 8.28
C THR A 57 -12.45 10.55 9.23
N TYR A 58 -11.33 10.45 9.94
CA TYR A 58 -10.82 11.47 10.86
C TYR A 58 -9.87 12.44 10.15
N THR A 59 -8.78 11.92 9.57
CA THR A 59 -7.69 12.73 9.00
C THR A 59 -7.95 13.18 7.58
N LYS A 60 -8.93 12.59 6.89
CA LYS A 60 -9.22 12.79 5.45
C LYS A 60 -8.08 12.40 4.52
N ILE A 61 -7.06 11.72 5.02
CA ILE A 61 -5.96 11.18 4.20
C ILE A 61 -6.50 10.03 3.35
N PRO A 62 -6.28 10.03 2.03
CA PRO A 62 -6.55 8.88 1.16
C PRO A 62 -5.70 7.68 1.55
N VAL A 63 -6.29 6.49 1.49
CA VAL A 63 -5.61 5.22 1.75
C VAL A 63 -5.89 4.30 0.57
N ASP A 64 -4.84 3.93 -0.15
CA ASP A 64 -4.92 3.01 -1.28
C ASP A 64 -4.37 1.64 -0.86
N ILE A 65 -5.17 0.61 -1.09
CA ILE A 65 -4.85 -0.78 -0.78
C ILE A 65 -4.39 -1.46 -2.05
N ILE A 66 -3.14 -1.89 -2.02
CA ILE A 66 -2.49 -2.62 -3.11
C ILE A 66 -2.49 -4.11 -2.76
N ILE A 67 -2.88 -4.93 -3.72
CA ILE A 67 -3.00 -6.37 -3.53
C ILE A 67 -1.80 -7.06 -4.17
N GLN A 68 -1.20 -8.00 -3.44
CA GLN A 68 -0.15 -8.89 -3.93
C GLN A 68 -0.48 -9.46 -5.32
N GLY A 69 0.50 -9.45 -6.21
CA GLY A 69 0.41 -9.96 -7.58
C GLY A 69 -0.29 -9.03 -8.57
N GLU A 70 -0.82 -7.88 -8.14
CA GLU A 70 -1.21 -6.81 -9.07
C GLU A 70 0.05 -6.16 -9.67
N TYR A 71 -0.14 -5.38 -10.73
CA TYR A 71 0.97 -4.74 -11.44
C TYR A 71 1.04 -3.24 -11.13
N PRO A 72 2.25 -2.64 -11.06
CA PRO A 72 2.41 -1.20 -10.84
C PRO A 72 1.96 -0.39 -12.06
N GLY A 73 1.96 0.94 -11.92
CA GLY A 73 1.62 1.87 -13.00
C GLY A 73 0.14 1.78 -13.39
N LYS A 74 -0.14 1.43 -14.65
CA LYS A 74 -1.52 1.29 -15.18
C LYS A 74 -2.22 0.00 -14.73
N GLY A 75 -1.49 -0.93 -14.12
CA GLY A 75 -2.04 -2.23 -13.71
C GLY A 75 -2.03 -3.29 -14.81
N ASP A 76 -1.46 -2.99 -15.97
CA ASP A 76 -1.28 -3.94 -17.07
C ASP A 76 -0.20 -4.99 -16.70
N PRO A 77 -0.36 -6.27 -17.11
CA PRO A 77 0.66 -7.28 -16.88
C PRO A 77 2.05 -6.88 -17.37
N GLY A 78 3.05 -7.08 -16.52
CA GLY A 78 4.44 -6.74 -16.79
C GLY A 78 5.42 -7.65 -16.04
N PRO A 79 6.74 -7.42 -16.19
CA PRO A 79 7.75 -8.28 -15.58
C PRO A 79 7.83 -8.16 -14.05
N VAL A 80 7.28 -7.08 -13.48
CA VAL A 80 7.28 -6.80 -12.05
C VAL A 80 5.84 -6.74 -11.56
N SER A 81 5.53 -7.50 -10.50
CA SER A 81 4.26 -7.44 -9.78
C SER A 81 4.51 -7.13 -8.31
N PHE A 82 3.48 -6.67 -7.60
CA PHE A 82 3.60 -6.42 -6.16
C PHE A 82 3.89 -7.73 -5.42
N PRO A 83 4.97 -7.78 -4.62
CA PRO A 83 5.45 -9.03 -4.01
C PRO A 83 4.54 -9.51 -2.86
N ASP A 84 4.85 -10.70 -2.34
CA ASP A 84 4.27 -11.14 -1.07
C ASP A 84 4.75 -10.21 0.06
N PRO A 85 3.84 -9.56 0.82
CA PRO A 85 4.20 -8.69 1.93
C PRO A 85 5.16 -9.37 2.94
N GLN A 86 5.08 -10.67 3.16
CA GLN A 86 5.95 -11.38 4.11
C GLN A 86 7.41 -11.48 3.63
N THR A 87 7.65 -11.39 2.32
CA THR A 87 8.98 -11.60 1.72
C THR A 87 9.73 -10.30 1.42
N CYS A 88 9.06 -9.15 1.51
CA CYS A 88 9.60 -7.85 1.12
C CYS A 88 9.60 -6.82 2.24
N THR A 89 9.45 -7.23 3.50
CA THR A 89 9.31 -6.31 4.65
C THR A 89 10.63 -6.06 5.38
N GLU A 90 10.83 -4.82 5.78
CA GLU A 90 11.80 -4.35 6.77
C GLU A 90 11.04 -3.61 7.89
N ILE A 91 11.50 -3.73 9.13
CA ILE A 91 10.90 -2.98 10.26
C ILE A 91 11.65 -1.65 10.40
N ILE A 92 10.96 -0.53 10.16
CA ILE A 92 11.52 0.81 10.25
C ILE A 92 10.58 1.69 11.08
N SER A 93 11.10 2.27 12.16
CA SER A 93 10.30 3.08 13.08
C SER A 93 9.00 2.38 13.52
N GLU A 94 9.10 1.10 13.89
CA GLU A 94 7.98 0.23 14.31
C GLU A 94 6.96 -0.13 13.21
N PHE A 95 7.14 0.37 11.98
CA PHE A 95 6.29 0.02 10.83
C PHE A 95 6.90 -1.11 10.01
N ASN A 96 6.03 -1.97 9.47
CA ASN A 96 6.39 -2.87 8.37
C ASN A 96 6.47 -2.04 7.09
N VAL A 97 7.67 -1.85 6.55
CA VAL A 97 7.94 -1.06 5.35
C VAL A 97 8.51 -1.96 4.28
N ILE A 98 8.15 -1.74 3.02
CA ILE A 98 8.77 -2.49 1.92
C ILE A 98 10.27 -2.21 1.86
N SER A 99 11.09 -3.22 1.60
CA SER A 99 12.53 -3.04 1.44
C SER A 99 12.86 -1.99 0.38
N LEU A 100 13.94 -1.24 0.59
CA LEU A 100 14.31 -0.16 -0.33
C LEU A 100 14.54 -0.68 -1.75
N ALA A 101 15.18 -1.85 -1.88
CA ALA A 101 15.42 -2.50 -3.17
C ALA A 101 14.11 -2.79 -3.93
N LYS A 102 13.10 -3.35 -3.25
CA LYS A 102 11.79 -3.63 -3.86
C LYS A 102 10.99 -2.36 -4.14
N LEU A 103 11.11 -1.34 -3.29
CA LEU A 103 10.51 -0.03 -3.55
C LEU A 103 11.05 0.61 -4.83
N ILE A 104 12.36 0.52 -5.07
CA ILE A 104 13.01 1.04 -6.29
C ILE A 104 12.53 0.26 -7.52
N GLU A 105 12.53 -1.08 -7.46
CA GLU A 105 12.04 -1.93 -8.55
C GLU A 105 10.61 -1.58 -8.97
N LEU A 106 9.70 -1.45 -7.99
CA LEU A 106 8.30 -1.08 -8.26
C LEU A 106 8.15 0.31 -8.85
N LYS A 107 8.99 1.27 -8.46
CA LYS A 107 8.99 2.64 -9.03
C LYS A 107 9.53 2.70 -10.45
N LEU A 108 10.48 1.84 -10.80
CA LEU A 108 10.99 1.75 -12.17
C LEU A 108 10.00 1.08 -13.11
N ALA A 109 9.14 0.21 -12.58
CA ALA A 109 8.11 -0.49 -13.34
C ALA A 109 6.77 0.27 -13.46
N SER A 110 6.60 1.40 -12.76
CA SER A 110 5.35 2.18 -12.70
C SER A 110 5.23 3.28 -13.75
#